data_AF-A0A1G0NEU1-F1
#
_entry.id   AF-A0A1G0NEU1-F1
#
_cell.length_a   1.000
_cell.length_b   1.000
_cell.length_c   1.000
_cell.angle_alpha   90.00
_cell.angle_beta   90.00
_cell.angle_gamma   90.00
#
_symmetry.space_group_name_H-M   'P 1'
#
loop_
_entity.id
_entity.type
_entity.pdbx_description
1 polymer ?
#
loop_
_entity_poly.entity_id
_entity_poly.type
_entity_poly.pdbx_seq_one_letter_code
_entity_poly.pdbx_strand_id
1 'polypeptide(L)'
;MIVASIRKYLAEIGRRGGLKSRRTLDSETARTMVRVREARRAFRGFHASCFWSYRPDLTITREDVPWVAEQLMRHGNRAAWYIGARLCR
;
A
#
# COMPACT_ATOMS: atom_id res chain seq x y z
N MET A 1 -7.03 22.34 9.58
CA MET A 1 -7.00 21.89 10.99
C MET A 1 -7.31 20.40 11.18
N ILE A 2 -8.35 19.82 10.56
CA ILE A 2 -8.75 18.40 10.77
C ILE A 2 -7.65 17.39 10.39
N VAL A 3 -6.95 17.60 9.27
CA VAL A 3 -5.91 16.67 8.77
C VAL A 3 -4.71 16.57 9.72
N ALA A 4 -4.34 17.68 10.37
CA ALA A 4 -3.24 17.69 11.36
C ALA A 4 -3.60 16.88 12.60
N SER A 5 -4.86 16.98 13.05
CA SER A 5 -5.40 16.19 14.18
C SER A 5 -5.38 14.69 13.88
N ILE A 6 -5.84 14.28 12.68
CA ILE A 6 -5.84 12.86 12.26
C ILE A 6 -4.42 12.30 12.21
N ARG A 7 -3.46 13.02 11.61
CA ARG A 7 -2.06 12.56 11.55
C ARG A 7 -1.47 12.35 12.94
N LYS A 8 -1.72 13.29 13.86
CA LYS A 8 -1.27 13.18 15.25
C LYS A 8 -1.89 11.97 15.95
N TYR A 9 -3.19 11.75 15.75
CA TYR A 9 -3.90 10.58 16.29
C TYR A 9 -3.33 9.25 15.76
N LEU A 10 -3.14 9.13 14.45
CA LEU A 10 -2.58 7.93 13.83
C LEU A 10 -1.14 7.65 14.29
N ALA A 11 -0.32 8.69 14.45
CA ALA A 11 1.03 8.57 14.98
C ALA A 11 1.02 8.07 16.44
N GLU A 12 0.10 8.58 17.25
CA GLU A 12 -0.04 8.19 18.67
C GLU A 12 -0.45 6.72 18.82
N ILE A 13 -1.47 6.27 18.09
CA ILE A 13 -1.89 4.85 18.15
C ILE A 13 -0.81 3.91 17.59
N GLY A 14 -0.08 4.34 16.56
CA GLY A 14 1.06 3.60 16.01
C GLY A 14 2.18 3.45 17.04
N ARG A 15 2.51 4.53 17.77
CA ARG A 15 3.49 4.51 18.86
C ARG A 15 3.08 3.54 19.98
N ARG A 16 1.81 3.58 20.41
CA ARG A 16 1.29 2.65 21.43
C ARG A 16 1.42 1.19 21.01
N GLY A 17 1.07 0.89 19.75
CA GLY A 17 1.24 -0.46 19.19
C GLY A 17 2.70 -0.89 19.12
N GLY A 18 3.59 0.03 18.72
CA GLY A 18 5.03 -0.17 18.71
C GLY A 18 5.61 -0.44 20.11
N LEU A 19 5.21 0.32 21.13
CA LEU A 19 5.65 0.13 22.52
C LEU A 19 5.18 -1.22 23.10
N LYS A 20 3.98 -1.70 22.71
CA LYS A 20 3.47 -3.02 23.10
C LYS A 20 4.23 -4.16 22.38
N SER A 21 4.64 -3.91 21.13
CA SER A 21 5.40 -4.86 20.33
C SER A 21 6.88 -4.85 20.75
N ARG A 22 7.39 -5.97 21.29
CA ARG A 22 8.82 -6.11 21.59
C ARG A 22 9.72 -6.29 20.36
N ARG A 23 9.13 -6.29 19.15
CA ARG A 23 9.88 -6.40 17.89
C ARG A 23 10.46 -5.05 17.52
N THR A 24 11.77 -5.01 17.35
CA THR A 24 12.43 -3.90 16.66
C THR A 24 12.00 -3.94 15.20
N LEU A 25 11.26 -2.91 14.77
CA LEU A 25 10.87 -2.70 13.39
C LEU A 25 11.55 -1.43 12.92
N ASP A 26 12.50 -1.55 12.01
CA ASP A 26 13.12 -0.37 11.41
C ASP A 26 12.10 0.36 10.50
N SER A 27 12.39 1.63 10.24
CA SER A 27 11.47 2.49 9.48
C SER A 27 11.28 2.05 8.02
N GLU A 28 12.27 1.37 7.44
CA GLU A 28 12.22 0.88 6.06
C GLU A 28 11.35 -0.37 5.96
N THR A 29 11.48 -1.31 6.89
CA THR A 29 10.58 -2.47 6.99
C THR A 29 9.14 -2.01 7.21
N ALA A 30 8.91 -1.01 8.08
CA ALA A 30 7.58 -0.45 8.28
C ALA A 30 6.98 0.16 6.99
N ARG A 31 7.77 0.93 6.24
CA ARG A 31 7.34 1.49 4.93
C ARG A 31 7.02 0.38 3.93
N THR A 32 7.85 -0.66 3.88
CA THR A 32 7.64 -1.82 3.00
C THR A 32 6.33 -2.52 3.31
N MET A 33 6.01 -2.74 4.59
CA MET A 33 4.72 -3.32 4.99
C MET A 33 3.54 -2.47 4.54
N VAL A 34 3.65 -1.14 4.63
CA VAL A 34 2.60 -0.22 4.16
C VAL A 34 2.47 -0.30 2.65
N ARG A 35 3.57 -0.30 1.88
CA ARG A 35 3.54 -0.45 0.42
C ARG A 35 2.85 -1.72 -0.01
N VAL A 36 3.15 -2.87 0.62
CA VAL A 36 2.46 -4.15 0.33
C VAL A 36 0.96 -4.06 0.60
N ARG A 37 0.55 -3.40 1.70
CA ARG A 37 -0.87 -3.19 2.00
C ARG A 37 -1.56 -2.29 0.98
N GLU A 38 -0.90 -1.22 0.56
CA GLU A 38 -1.42 -0.32 -0.48
C GLU A 38 -1.52 -1.05 -1.83
N ALA A 39 -0.53 -1.86 -2.21
CA ALA A 39 -0.54 -2.68 -3.42
C ALA A 39 -1.69 -3.70 -3.40
N ARG A 40 -1.90 -4.42 -2.30
CA ARG A 40 -3.06 -5.33 -2.12
C ARG A 40 -4.40 -4.62 -2.25
N ARG A 41 -4.51 -3.41 -1.69
CA ARG A 41 -5.73 -2.61 -1.80
C ARG A 41 -5.96 -2.18 -3.25
N ALA A 42 -4.91 -1.75 -3.95
CA ALA A 42 -4.98 -1.34 -5.33
C ALA A 42 -5.32 -2.51 -6.26
N PHE A 43 -4.69 -3.67 -6.08
CA PHE A 43 -4.99 -4.90 -6.83
C PHE A 43 -6.48 -5.24 -6.76
N ARG A 44 -7.07 -5.24 -5.56
CA ARG A 44 -8.52 -5.49 -5.40
C ARG A 44 -9.38 -4.38 -5.99
N GLY A 45 -9.00 -3.11 -5.74
CA GLY A 45 -9.80 -1.96 -6.19
C GLY A 45 -9.82 -1.77 -7.71
N PHE A 46 -8.77 -2.20 -8.40
CA PHE A 46 -8.63 -2.11 -9.85
C PHE A 46 -8.64 -3.49 -10.53
N HIS A 47 -9.18 -4.52 -9.88
CA HIS A 47 -9.14 -5.89 -10.40
C HIS A 47 -9.79 -5.98 -11.77
N ALA A 48 -11.03 -5.50 -11.91
CA ALA A 48 -11.77 -5.55 -13.17
C ALA A 48 -11.13 -4.75 -14.31
N SER A 49 -10.41 -3.66 -14.02
CA SER A 49 -9.83 -2.79 -15.05
C SER A 49 -8.40 -3.18 -15.43
N CYS A 50 -7.57 -3.54 -14.45
CA CYS A 50 -6.13 -3.72 -14.64
C CYS A 50 -5.67 -5.16 -14.44
N PHE A 51 -6.44 -6.00 -13.76
CA PHE A 51 -6.01 -7.34 -13.34
C PHE A 51 -7.04 -8.43 -13.66
N TRP A 52 -7.96 -8.19 -14.60
CA TRP A 52 -9.11 -9.06 -14.86
C TRP A 52 -8.70 -10.48 -15.30
N SER A 53 -7.53 -10.61 -15.93
CA SER A 53 -6.96 -11.88 -16.37
C SER A 53 -6.31 -12.69 -15.24
N TYR A 54 -6.11 -12.08 -14.06
CA TYR A 54 -5.50 -12.73 -12.91
C TYR A 54 -6.56 -13.16 -11.90
N ARG A 55 -6.22 -14.20 -11.14
CA ARG A 55 -7.09 -14.68 -10.05
C ARG A 55 -7.34 -13.59 -9.01
N PRO A 56 -8.60 -13.35 -8.59
CA PRO A 56 -8.93 -12.29 -7.63
C PRO A 56 -8.40 -12.56 -6.22
N ASP A 57 -8.09 -13.82 -5.89
CA ASP A 57 -7.52 -14.26 -4.62
C ASP A 57 -5.99 -14.30 -4.61
N LEU A 58 -5.33 -13.82 -5.67
CA LEU A 58 -3.87 -13.74 -5.74
C LEU A 58 -3.31 -12.93 -4.56
N THR A 59 -2.41 -13.54 -3.80
CA THR A 59 -1.77 -12.88 -2.66
C THR A 59 -0.57 -12.08 -3.12
N ILE A 60 -0.72 -10.75 -3.18
CA ILE A 60 0.37 -9.83 -3.50
C ILE A 60 1.41 -9.81 -2.37
N THR A 61 2.66 -10.13 -2.72
CA THR A 61 3.84 -10.12 -1.87
C THR A 61 4.63 -8.82 -2.03
N ARG A 62 5.82 -8.72 -1.42
CA ARG A 62 6.69 -7.55 -1.57
C ARG A 62 7.27 -7.47 -2.97
N GLU A 63 7.64 -8.62 -3.51
CA GLU A 63 8.26 -8.81 -4.81
C GLU A 63 7.30 -8.42 -5.95
N ASP A 64 5.99 -8.52 -5.70
CA ASP A 64 4.94 -8.16 -6.66
C ASP A 64 4.63 -6.65 -6.69
N VAL A 65 5.08 -5.86 -5.71
CA VAL A 65 4.74 -4.43 -5.62
C VAL A 65 5.16 -3.65 -6.89
N PRO A 66 6.37 -3.83 -7.46
CA PRO A 66 6.75 -3.17 -8.71
C PRO A 66 5.84 -3.56 -9.87
N TRP A 67 5.46 -4.83 -9.97
CA TRP A 67 4.55 -5.32 -11.01
C TRP A 67 3.16 -4.70 -10.87
N VAL A 68 2.59 -4.64 -9.66
CA VAL A 68 1.30 -3.97 -9.41
C VAL A 68 1.37 -2.49 -9.84
N ALA A 69 2.46 -1.80 -9.50
CA ALA A 69 2.65 -0.41 -9.89
C ALA A 69 2.69 -0.24 -11.42
N GLU A 70 3.44 -1.08 -12.12
CA GLU A 70 3.54 -1.08 -13.58
C GLU A 70 2.17 -1.29 -14.24
N GLN A 71 1.41 -2.30 -13.81
CA GLN A 71 0.08 -2.60 -14.37
C GLN A 71 -0.90 -1.44 -14.18
N LEU A 72 -0.91 -0.83 -13.00
CA LEU A 72 -1.73 0.35 -12.72
C LEU A 72 -1.36 1.55 -13.60
N MET A 73 -0.06 1.76 -13.84
CA MET A 73 0.42 2.89 -14.63
C MET A 73 0.27 2.67 -16.14
N ARG A 74 0.35 1.42 -16.62
CA ARG A 74 0.24 1.09 -18.05
C ARG A 74 -1.21 0.97 -18.52
N HIS A 75 -2.07 0.35 -17.72
CA HIS A 75 -3.43 -0.02 -18.14
C HIS A 75 -4.54 0.71 -17.38
N GLY A 76 -4.20 1.35 -16.26
CA GLY A 76 -5.18 2.02 -15.41
C GLY A 76 -5.58 3.42 -15.86
N ASN A 77 -6.59 3.96 -15.20
CA ASN A 77 -7.00 5.35 -15.35
C ASN A 77 -6.08 6.30 -14.55
N ARG A 78 -6.36 7.61 -14.58
CA ARG A 78 -5.59 8.62 -13.84
C ARG A 78 -5.45 8.32 -12.35
N ALA A 79 -6.49 7.80 -11.71
CA ALA A 79 -6.45 7.45 -10.29
C ALA A 79 -5.53 6.24 -10.02
N ALA A 80 -5.62 5.20 -10.86
CA ALA A 80 -4.72 4.05 -10.83
C ALA A 80 -3.26 4.48 -11.01
N TRP A 81 -2.98 5.35 -11.98
CA TRP A 81 -1.64 5.86 -12.25
C TRP A 81 -1.02 6.54 -11.02
N TYR A 82 -1.75 7.42 -10.33
CA TYR A 82 -1.25 8.07 -9.12
C TYR A 82 -0.97 7.09 -7.99
N ILE A 83 -1.77 6.03 -7.87
CA ILE A 83 -1.54 4.97 -6.88
C ILE A 83 -0.28 4.18 -7.24
N GLY A 84 -0.13 3.76 -8.50
CA GLY A 84 1.08 3.07 -8.98
C GLY A 84 2.34 3.90 -8.74
N ALA A 85 2.32 5.18 -9.09
CA ALA A 85 3.45 6.09 -8.88
C ALA A 85 3.81 6.28 -7.39
N ARG A 86 2.84 6.15 -6.48
CA ARG A 86 3.08 6.20 -5.03
C ARG A 86 3.71 4.92 -4.51
N LEU A 87 3.40 3.76 -5.08
CA LEU A 87 4.01 2.48 -4.70
C LEU A 87 5.51 2.43 -5.00
N CYS A 88 5.98 3.22 -5.98
CA CYS A 88 7.40 3.34 -6.34
C CYS A 88 8.22 4.24 -5.41
N ARG A 89 7.61 4.96 -4.46
CA ARG A 89 8.29 5.89 -3.53
C ARG A 89 8.55 5.26 -2.20
#